data_AF-A0A1T4K317-F1
#
_entry.id   AF-A0A1T4K317-F1
#
_cell.length_a   1.000
_cell.length_b   1.000
_cell.length_c   1.000
_cell.angle_alpha   90.00
_cell.angle_beta   90.00
_cell.angle_gamma   90.00
#
_symmetry.space_group_name_H-M   'P 1'
#
loop_
_entity.id
_entity.type
_entity.pdbx_description
1 polymer ?
#
loop_
_entity_poly.entity_id
_entity_poly.type
_entity_poly.pdbx_seq_one_letter_code
_entity_poly.pdbx_strand_id
1 'polypeptide(L)' 'MNRNTLVIPAKKCYDHLGGKLGTLLLNSFIEKGWIAATDTSDAHFYVTEKGVEAFTRMGVDLSRIKQETVGALA' A
#
# COMPACT_ATOMS: atom_id res chain seq x y z
N MET A 1 -28.81 14.21 -24.52
CA MET A 1 -29.00 13.29 -23.38
C MET A 1 -27.68 13.15 -22.64
N ASN A 2 -27.44 13.92 -21.58
CA ASN A 2 -26.21 13.81 -20.79
C ASN A 2 -26.39 12.67 -19.78
N ARG A 3 -25.70 11.54 -19.99
CA ARG A 3 -25.64 10.47 -18.99
C ARG A 3 -24.77 10.96 -17.83
N ASN A 4 -25.37 11.11 -16.66
CA ASN A 4 -24.63 11.36 -15.44
C ASN A 4 -24.01 10.04 -15.00
N THR A 5 -22.77 9.78 -15.41
CA THR A 5 -22.06 8.56 -15.03
C THR A 5 -21.58 8.70 -13.59
N LEU A 6 -22.06 7.82 -12.71
CA LEU A 6 -21.53 7.70 -11.37
C LEU A 6 -20.13 7.06 -11.45
N VAL A 7 -19.13 7.79 -10.95
CA VAL A 7 -17.74 7.33 -10.92
C VAL A 7 -17.24 7.32 -9.48
N ILE A 8 -16.41 6.33 -9.14
CA ILE A 8 -15.69 6.33 -7.86
C ILE A 8 -14.41 7.15 -8.07
N PRO A 9 -14.22 8.27 -7.37
CA PRO A 9 -13.05 9.12 -7.58
C PRO A 9 -11.78 8.47 -6.98
N ALA A 10 -10.70 8.45 -7.76
CA ALA A 10 -9.35 8.15 -7.30
C ALA A 10 -8.50 9.42 -7.37
N LYS A 11 -7.58 9.63 -6.40
CA LYS A 11 -6.75 10.83 -6.33
C LYS A 11 -5.27 10.48 -6.31
N LYS A 12 -4.47 11.24 -7.05
CA LYS A 12 -3.01 11.22 -6.94
C LYS A 12 -2.57 12.15 -5.81
N CYS A 13 -1.59 11.73 -5.02
CA CYS A 13 -0.84 12.56 -4.08
C CYS A 13 0.62 12.53 -4.55
N TYR A 14 1.10 13.64 -5.13
CA TYR A 14 2.39 13.68 -5.84
C TYR A 14 2.50 12.60 -6.91
N ASP A 15 3.32 11.57 -6.71
CA ASP A 15 3.53 10.46 -7.65
C ASP A 15 2.99 9.11 -7.14
N HIS A 16 2.16 9.12 -6.09
CA HIS A 16 1.51 7.93 -5.55
C HIS A 16 -0.02 8.07 -5.47
N LEU A 17 -0.69 6.94 -5.30
CA LEU A 17 -2.13 6.88 -5.09
C LEU A 17 -2.47 7.31 -3.66
N GLY A 18 -3.34 8.32 -3.53
CA GLY A 18 -3.74 8.88 -2.25
C GLY A 18 -5.25 9.08 -2.12
N GLY A 19 -5.65 9.89 -1.14
CA GLY A 19 -7.06 10.12 -0.81
C GLY A 19 -7.78 8.87 -0.30
N LYS A 20 -9.12 8.86 -0.40
CA LYS A 20 -9.96 7.79 0.17
C LYS A 20 -9.58 6.39 -0.33
N LEU A 21 -9.27 6.25 -1.61
CA LEU A 21 -8.87 4.96 -2.19
C LEU A 21 -7.52 4.49 -1.62
N GLY A 22 -6.52 5.38 -1.51
CA GLY A 22 -5.23 5.05 -0.91
C GLY A 22 -5.37 4.57 0.54
N THR A 23 -6.19 5.26 1.36
CA THR A 23 -6.48 4.86 2.75
C THR A 23 -7.11 3.48 2.83
N LEU A 24 -8.11 3.19 1.98
CA LEU A 24 -8.77 1.88 1.96
C LEU A 24 -7.82 0.76 1.55
N LEU A 25 -6.94 1.00 0.56
CA LEU A 25 -5.93 0.03 0.14
C LEU A 25 -4.93 -0.25 1.27
N LEU A 26 -4.40 0.79 1.93
CA LEU A 26 -3.49 0.63 3.07
C LEU A 26 -4.12 -0.23 4.17
N ASN A 27 -5.33 0.11 4.61
CA ASN A 27 -6.03 -0.64 5.65
C ASN A 27 -6.25 -2.10 5.22
N SER A 28 -6.68 -2.33 3.97
CA SER A 28 -6.89 -3.68 3.47
C SER A 28 -5.59 -4.50 3.41
N PHE A 29 -4.47 -3.88 3.04
CA PHE A 29 -3.17 -4.54 3.01
C PHE A 29 -2.67 -4.87 4.43
N ILE A 30 -2.93 -4.02 5.41
CA ILE A 30 -2.64 -4.30 6.83
C ILE A 30 -3.51 -5.46 7.33
N GLU A 31 -4.83 -5.41 7.13
CA GLU A 31 -5.77 -6.47 7.53
C GLU A 31 -5.43 -7.83 6.90
N LYS A 32 -4.93 -7.82 5.66
CA LYS A 32 -4.48 -9.04 4.96
C LYS A 32 -3.10 -9.52 5.42
N GLY A 33 -2.38 -8.73 6.21
CA GLY A 33 -1.00 -8.98 6.64
C GLY A 33 0.00 -8.88 5.50
N TRP A 34 -0.28 -8.10 4.44
CA TRP A 34 0.66 -7.83 3.35
C TRP A 34 1.63 -6.72 3.71
N ILE A 35 1.17 -5.77 4.52
CA ILE A 35 1.97 -4.68 5.09
C ILE A 35 1.86 -4.78 6.61
N ALA A 36 2.97 -4.55 7.30
CA ALA A 36 3.04 -4.45 8.76
C ALA A 36 3.75 -3.15 9.16
N ALA A 37 3.48 -2.67 10.38
CA ALA A 37 4.19 -1.52 10.97
C ALA A 37 5.28 -2.02 11.92
N THR A 38 6.40 -1.30 11.98
CA THR A 38 7.50 -1.64 12.92
C THR A 38 7.20 -1.17 14.33
N ASP A 39 6.38 -0.14 14.49
CA ASP A 39 6.01 0.42 15.78
C ASP A 39 4.63 1.12 15.73
N THR A 40 4.04 1.41 16.89
CA THR A 40 2.71 2.05 16.96
C THR A 40 2.74 3.57 16.79
N SER A 41 3.90 4.20 16.94
CA SER A 41 4.09 5.65 16.81
C SER A 41 4.71 6.10 15.50
N ASP A 42 5.33 5.18 14.76
CA ASP A 42 6.07 5.52 13.54
C ASP A 42 5.28 5.10 12.30
N ALA A 43 5.18 6.02 11.34
CA ALA A 43 4.59 5.76 10.01
C ALA A 43 5.48 4.85 9.13
N HIS A 44 6.28 3.99 9.76
CA HIS A 44 7.20 3.06 9.13
C HIS A 44 6.49 1.72 8.90
N PHE A 45 6.15 1.49 7.63
CA PHE A 45 5.56 0.26 7.15
C PHE A 45 6.57 -0.55 6.36
N TYR A 46 6.46 -1.87 6.43
CA TYR A 46 7.23 -2.79 5.60
C TYR A 46 6.32 -3.83 4.96
N VAL A 47 6.74 -4.35 3.81
CA VAL A 47 6.07 -5.44 3.11
C VAL A 47 6.50 -6.75 3.76
N THR A 48 5.54 -7.57 4.18
CA THR A 48 5.80 -8.90 4.75
C THR A 48 6.11 -9.90 3.63
N GLU A 49 6.62 -11.09 3.97
CA GLU A 49 6.81 -12.17 2.98
C GLU A 49 5.50 -12.49 2.22
N LYS A 50 4.39 -12.59 2.96
CA LYS A 50 3.04 -12.75 2.38
C LYS A 50 2.66 -11.60 1.44
N GLY A 51 3.06 -10.38 1.80
CA GLY A 51 2.88 -9.19 0.96
C GLY A 51 3.67 -9.27 -0.33
N VAL A 52 4.92 -9.72 -0.29
CA VAL A 52 5.78 -9.89 -1.47
C VAL A 52 5.11 -10.80 -2.50
N GLU A 53 4.63 -11.97 -2.07
CA GLU A 53 3.92 -12.90 -2.95
C GLU A 53 2.65 -12.29 -3.54
N ALA A 54 1.88 -11.57 -2.71
CA ALA A 54 0.61 -10.99 -3.11
C ALA A 54 0.76 -9.83 -4.10
N PHE A 55 1.70 -8.91 -3.85
CA PHE A 55 2.02 -7.81 -4.75
C PHE A 55 2.60 -8.31 -6.07
N THR A 56 3.48 -9.32 -6.01
CA THR A 56 3.99 -9.98 -7.23
C THR A 56 2.85 -10.57 -8.05
N ARG A 57 1.90 -11.27 -7.41
CA ARG A 57 0.70 -11.81 -8.09
C ARG A 57 -0.24 -10.71 -8.62
N MET A 58 -0.26 -9.53 -8.00
CA MET A 58 -0.97 -8.35 -8.50
C MET A 58 -0.28 -7.70 -9.71
N GLY A 59 0.95 -8.12 -10.04
CA GLY A 59 1.75 -7.55 -11.13
C GLY A 59 2.57 -6.33 -10.70
N VAL A 60 2.77 -6.14 -9.39
CA VAL A 60 3.63 -5.07 -8.85
C VAL A 60 5.05 -5.61 -8.71
N ASP A 61 5.99 -5.00 -9.43
CA ASP A 61 7.41 -5.32 -9.35
C ASP A 61 8.07 -4.61 -8.17
N LEU A 62 8.25 -5.36 -7.08
CA LEU A 62 8.88 -4.86 -5.85
C LEU A 62 10.40 -4.71 -5.95
N SER A 63 11.06 -5.30 -6.96
CA SER A 63 12.52 -5.16 -7.15
C SER A 63 12.94 -3.71 -7.43
N ARG A 64 11.98 -2.86 -7.80
CA ARG A 64 12.15 -1.43 -8.04
C ARG A 64 12.26 -0.60 -6.77
N ILE A 65 11.98 -1.19 -5.60
CA ILE A 65 12.11 -0.55 -4.29
C ILE A 65 13.42 -1.04 -3.66
N LYS A 66 14.28 -0.10 -3.24
CA LYS A 66 15.51 -0.46 -2.52
C LYS A 66 15.13 -0.99 -1.14
N GLN A 67 15.71 -2.13 -0.77
CA GLN A 67 15.57 -2.65 0.58
C GLN A 67 16.29 -1.73 1.57
N GLU A 68 15.64 -1.46 2.69
CA GLU A 68 16.20 -0.70 3.80
C GLU A 68 16.35 -1.64 4.99
N THR A 69 17.48 -1.55 5.70
CA THR A 69 17.65 -2.28 6.94
C THR A 69 16.78 -1.62 8.01
N VAL A 70 15.69 -2.28 8.39
CA VAL A 70 14.96 -1.89 9.60
C VAL A 70 15.87 -2.24 10.78
N GLY A 71 16.25 -1.24 11.58
CA GLY A 71 17.00 -1.47 12.82
C GLY A 71 16.29 -2.54 13.66
N ALA A 72 17.07 -3.44 14.27
CA ALA A 72 16.61 -4.70 14.89
C ALA A 72 15.15 -4.65 15.36
N LEU A 73 14.31 -5.51 14.77
CA LEU A 73 13.00 -5.85 15.34
C LEU A 73 13.28 -6.41 16.74
N ALA A 74 13.16 -5.56 17.75
CA ALA A 74 13.32 -5.93 19.15
C ALA A 74 12.18 -6.85 19.58
#